data_AF-A0A2V7DNR0-F1
#
_entry.id   AF-A0A2V7DNR0-F1
#
_cell.length_a   1.000
_cell.length_b   1.000
_cell.length_c   1.000
_cell.angle_alpha   90.00
_cell.angle_beta   90.00
_cell.angle_gamma   90.00
#
_symmetry.space_group_name_H-M   'P 1'
#
loop_
_entity.id
_entity.type
_entity.pdbx_description
1 polymer ?
#
loop_
_entity_poly.entity_id
_entity_poly.type
_entity_poly.pdbx_seq_one_letter_code
_entity_poly.pdbx_strand_id
1 'polypeptide(L)'
;MQPVERHSFAPDASFDGGDLDCGNGLLLLIRQHMDPLPRGGLLEFRSTEISVEADFPAWCRMTGNELVSWTKRDNLRSFLVCKGALADRRERQSAARPATVLGLDVVPVRIPRTLPPPAPVPAIPALAVMGVGSWPRPRWMLQAIHDHMEGRLSDADFRATADDATRLAVQPQLRAGVDVV
;
A
#
# COMPACT_ATOMS: atom_id res chain seq x y z
N MET A 1 19.37 -11.29 5.47
CA MET A 1 20.28 -10.24 5.95
C MET A 1 20.35 -10.32 7.46
N GLN A 2 21.53 -10.34 8.07
CA GLN A 2 21.68 -10.39 9.54
C GLN A 2 21.43 -8.99 10.16
N PRO A 3 20.99 -8.91 11.42
CA PRO A 3 20.82 -7.63 12.10
C PRO A 3 22.19 -7.00 12.38
N VAL A 4 22.26 -5.67 12.26
CA VAL A 4 23.42 -4.86 12.65
C VAL A 4 23.21 -4.25 14.03
N GLU A 5 24.29 -3.85 14.71
CA GLU A 5 24.19 -3.20 16.04
C GLU A 5 23.62 -1.77 15.98
N ARG A 6 23.90 -1.08 14.87
CA ARG A 6 23.46 0.29 14.58
C ARG A 6 23.39 0.54 13.07
N HIS A 7 22.48 1.41 12.66
CA HIS A 7 22.40 1.88 11.29
C HIS A 7 23.62 2.72 10.90
N SER A 8 24.15 2.52 9.69
CA SER A 8 25.29 3.29 9.16
C SER A 8 24.89 4.63 8.55
N PHE A 9 23.60 4.83 8.27
CA PHE A 9 23.06 6.05 7.68
C PHE A 9 21.99 6.63 8.60
N ALA A 10 21.91 7.96 8.66
CA ALA A 10 20.81 8.65 9.32
C ALA A 10 19.55 8.60 8.45
N PRO A 11 18.37 8.36 9.04
CA PRO A 11 17.11 8.44 8.31
C PRO A 11 16.73 9.89 7.98
N ASP A 12 15.98 10.07 6.90
CA ASP A 12 15.36 11.35 6.55
C ASP A 12 13.97 11.48 7.21
N ALA A 13 13.30 10.36 7.46
CA ALA A 13 12.06 10.28 8.22
C ALA A 13 12.06 9.03 9.11
N SER A 14 11.35 9.09 10.24
CA SER A 14 11.20 7.95 11.14
C SER A 14 9.81 7.88 11.77
N PHE A 15 9.30 6.68 12.00
CA PHE A 15 8.09 6.48 12.81
C PHE A 15 8.11 5.18 13.63
N ASP A 16 7.19 5.07 14.57
CA ASP A 16 6.99 3.85 15.38
C ASP A 16 5.77 3.08 14.87
N GLY A 17 6.00 1.85 14.40
CA GLY A 17 4.98 0.94 13.91
C GLY A 17 4.37 0.04 15.00
N GLY A 18 4.90 0.06 16.22
CA GLY A 18 4.37 -0.72 17.34
C GLY A 18 4.28 -2.22 17.07
N ASP A 19 3.12 -2.79 17.38
CA ASP A 19 2.77 -4.21 17.23
C ASP A 19 2.03 -4.53 15.91
N LEU A 20 2.01 -3.57 14.95
CA LEU A 20 1.41 -3.79 13.64
C LEU A 20 2.26 -4.73 12.78
N ASP A 21 1.59 -5.62 12.05
CA ASP A 21 2.19 -6.49 11.04
C ASP A 21 1.97 -5.91 9.62
N CYS A 22 2.58 -6.54 8.62
CA CYS A 22 2.46 -6.10 7.24
C CYS A 22 1.03 -6.23 6.67
N GLY A 23 0.16 -7.05 7.25
CA GLY A 23 -1.22 -7.27 6.81
C GLY A 23 -2.26 -6.38 7.47
N ASN A 24 -2.03 -5.91 8.70
CA ASN A 24 -3.03 -5.24 9.55
C ASN A 24 -2.87 -3.71 9.64
N GLY A 25 -1.80 -3.15 9.08
CA GLY A 25 -1.67 -1.68 8.98
C GLY A 25 -0.26 -1.14 8.79
N LEU A 26 0.80 -1.91 9.09
CA LEU A 26 2.17 -1.40 9.04
C LEU A 26 2.54 -0.89 7.64
N LEU A 27 2.16 -1.61 6.59
CA LEU A 27 2.47 -1.20 5.21
C LEU A 27 1.79 0.12 4.80
N LEU A 28 0.65 0.47 5.40
CA LEU A 28 -0.02 1.74 5.14
C LEU A 28 0.76 2.90 5.77
N LEU A 29 1.24 2.73 7.00
CA LEU A 29 2.11 3.71 7.67
C LEU A 29 3.45 3.85 6.93
N ILE A 30 4.06 2.74 6.51
CA ILE A 30 5.28 2.77 5.71
C ILE A 30 5.05 3.59 4.44
N ARG A 31 3.94 3.39 3.71
CA ARG A 31 3.62 4.20 2.52
C ARG A 31 3.40 5.67 2.85
N GLN A 32 2.65 5.98 3.89
CA GLN A 32 2.40 7.37 4.33
C GLN A 32 3.71 8.13 4.56
N HIS A 33 4.73 7.49 5.13
CA HIS A 33 6.03 8.10 5.38
C HIS A 33 7.02 7.97 4.22
N MET A 34 6.91 6.94 3.38
CA MET A 34 7.81 6.69 2.25
C MET A 34 7.43 7.48 0.99
N ASP A 35 6.14 7.66 0.72
CA ASP A 35 5.65 8.32 -0.49
C ASP A 35 6.12 9.78 -0.60
N PRO A 36 6.15 10.58 0.48
CA PRO A 36 6.73 11.93 0.46
C PRO A 36 8.24 11.96 0.24
N LEU A 37 8.95 10.86 0.54
CA LEU A 37 10.39 10.81 0.35
C LEU A 37 10.73 10.77 -1.14
N PRO A 38 11.80 11.43 -1.56
CA PRO A 38 12.29 11.32 -2.93
C PRO A 38 13.11 10.02 -3.09
N ARG A 39 13.24 9.44 -4.30
CA ARG A 39 14.00 8.18 -4.59
C ARG A 39 15.46 8.13 -4.07
N GLY A 40 15.81 7.40 -3.01
CA GLY A 40 17.10 7.52 -2.33
C GLY A 40 16.96 8.10 -0.91
N GLY A 41 15.74 8.50 -0.57
CA GLY A 41 15.35 8.93 0.76
C GLY A 41 15.26 7.73 1.69
N LEU A 42 15.70 7.93 2.93
CA LEU A 42 15.79 6.89 3.94
C LEU A 42 14.66 7.04 4.95
N LEU A 43 13.91 5.97 5.14
CA LEU A 43 12.89 5.85 6.16
C LEU A 43 13.35 4.82 7.20
N GLU A 44 13.35 5.22 8.46
CA GLU A 44 13.46 4.29 9.58
C GLU A 44 12.07 3.99 10.14
N PHE A 45 11.77 2.73 10.42
CA PHE A 45 10.62 2.41 11.26
C PHE A 45 10.96 1.32 12.25
N ARG A 46 10.31 1.41 13.42
CA ARG A 46 10.48 0.45 14.51
C ARG A 46 9.24 -0.42 14.63
N SER A 47 9.43 -1.68 15.01
CA SER A 47 8.34 -2.61 15.24
C SER A 47 8.74 -3.61 16.33
N THR A 48 7.78 -3.95 17.19
CA THR A 48 7.91 -5.06 18.14
C THR A 48 7.40 -6.38 17.57
N GLU A 49 6.73 -6.33 16.43
CA GLU A 49 6.07 -7.47 15.81
C GLU A 49 7.10 -8.39 15.14
N ILE A 50 7.00 -9.69 15.42
CA ILE A 50 8.03 -10.66 15.04
C ILE A 50 7.97 -11.04 13.56
N SER A 51 6.75 -11.06 12.99
CA SER A 51 6.49 -11.45 11.60
C SER A 51 7.15 -10.50 10.59
N VAL A 52 7.30 -9.23 10.94
CA VAL A 52 7.92 -8.18 10.12
C VAL A 52 9.35 -8.55 9.68
N GLU A 53 10.09 -9.30 10.50
CA GLU A 53 11.45 -9.77 10.18
C GLU A 53 11.48 -10.64 8.90
N ALA A 54 10.44 -11.45 8.68
CA ALA A 54 10.32 -12.33 7.52
C ALA A 54 9.62 -11.64 6.33
N ASP A 55 8.57 -10.87 6.59
CA ASP A 55 7.70 -10.32 5.56
C ASP A 55 8.27 -9.06 4.90
N PHE A 56 8.93 -8.21 5.69
CA PHE A 56 9.39 -6.90 5.20
C PHE A 56 10.44 -7.00 4.08
N PRO A 57 11.46 -7.89 4.14
CA PRO A 57 12.40 -8.07 3.03
C PRO A 57 11.74 -8.53 1.72
N ALA A 58 10.65 -9.30 1.79
CA ALA A 58 9.90 -9.69 0.61
C ALA A 58 9.14 -8.49 0.01
N TRP A 59 8.51 -7.69 0.86
CA TRP A 59 7.82 -6.47 0.44
C TRP A 59 8.76 -5.45 -0.22
N CYS A 60 9.96 -5.24 0.32
CA CYS A 60 10.98 -4.37 -0.29
C CYS A 60 11.32 -4.80 -1.72
N ARG A 61 11.57 -6.10 -1.94
CA ARG A 61 11.84 -6.65 -3.28
C ARG A 61 10.67 -6.46 -4.24
N MET A 62 9.44 -6.67 -3.77
CA MET A 62 8.24 -6.52 -4.59
C MET A 62 7.96 -5.07 -4.99
N THR A 63 8.31 -4.11 -4.12
CA THR A 63 8.06 -2.67 -4.34
C THR A 63 9.24 -1.92 -4.96
N GLY A 64 10.38 -2.60 -5.15
CA GLY A 64 11.60 -1.99 -5.67
C GLY A 64 12.32 -1.08 -4.68
N ASN A 65 12.02 -1.22 -3.38
CA ASN A 65 12.71 -0.51 -2.30
C ASN A 65 13.90 -1.33 -1.79
N GLU A 66 14.95 -0.66 -1.35
CA GLU A 66 16.15 -1.32 -0.82
C GLU A 66 16.12 -1.34 0.71
N LEU A 67 16.14 -2.53 1.32
CA LEU A 67 16.38 -2.66 2.75
C LEU A 67 17.87 -2.43 3.03
N VAL A 68 18.21 -1.28 3.61
CA VAL A 68 19.59 -0.84 3.82
C VAL A 68 20.23 -1.54 5.01
N SER A 69 19.49 -1.65 6.12
CA SER A 69 19.93 -2.35 7.32
C SER A 69 18.77 -2.54 8.27
N TRP A 70 18.90 -3.48 9.20
CA TRP A 70 17.97 -3.61 10.31
C TRP A 70 18.71 -3.96 11.59
N THR A 71 18.19 -3.52 12.73
CA THR A 71 18.75 -3.78 14.06
C THR A 71 17.74 -4.58 14.88
N LYS A 72 18.24 -5.35 15.85
CA LYS A 72 17.41 -6.09 16.81
C LYS A 72 17.96 -5.85 18.21
N ARG A 73 17.13 -5.29 19.08
CA ARG A 73 17.43 -5.09 20.51
C ARG A 73 16.24 -5.61 21.30
N ASP A 74 16.44 -6.73 21.98
CA ASP A 74 15.37 -7.45 22.69
C ASP A 74 14.18 -7.74 21.75
N ASN A 75 13.01 -7.18 22.09
CA ASN A 75 11.79 -7.31 21.28
C ASN A 75 11.63 -6.20 20.24
N LEU A 76 12.49 -5.19 20.22
CA LEU A 76 12.40 -4.07 19.29
C LEU A 76 13.28 -4.30 18.08
N ARG A 77 12.69 -4.17 16.90
CA ARG A 77 13.39 -4.16 15.61
C ARG A 77 13.32 -2.77 15.02
N SER A 78 14.42 -2.30 14.44
CA SER A 78 14.41 -1.09 13.62
C SER A 78 14.87 -1.43 12.22
N PHE A 79 14.12 -0.99 11.22
CA PHE A 79 14.41 -1.22 9.81
C PHE A 79 14.68 0.11 9.13
N LEU A 80 15.82 0.19 8.46
CA LEU A 80 16.18 1.32 7.61
C LEU A 80 16.00 0.91 6.16
N VAL A 81 15.06 1.57 5.48
CA VAL A 81 14.69 1.30 4.10
C VAL A 81 14.88 2.53 3.23
N CYS A 82 15.35 2.32 2.02
CA CYS A 82 15.55 3.35 1.01
C CYS A 82 14.43 3.29 -0.03
N LYS A 83 13.89 4.45 -0.42
CA LYS A 83 12.96 4.55 -1.54
C LYS A 83 13.70 4.28 -2.85
N GLY A 84 13.54 3.11 -3.47
CA GLY A 84 14.42 2.73 -4.58
C GLY A 84 15.80 2.26 -4.09
N ALA A 85 16.85 2.46 -4.89
CA ALA A 85 18.20 2.01 -4.57
C ALA A 85 18.97 3.03 -3.72
N LEU A 86 19.80 2.58 -2.79
CA LEU A 86 20.66 3.43 -1.97
C LEU A 86 21.69 4.18 -2.81
N ALA A 87 22.10 3.62 -3.95
CA ALA A 87 22.98 4.27 -4.91
C ALA A 87 22.42 5.63 -5.40
N ASP A 88 21.10 5.73 -5.57
CA ASP A 88 20.38 6.94 -6.00
C ASP A 88 20.56 8.10 -4.98
N ARG A 89 20.92 7.80 -3.71
CA ARG A 89 21.18 8.81 -2.68
C ARG A 89 22.46 9.62 -2.93
N ARG A 90 23.49 9.03 -3.56
CA ARG A 90 24.77 9.71 -3.82
C ARG A 90 24.65 10.81 -4.86
N GLU A 91 23.82 10.62 -5.87
CA GLU A 91 23.57 11.62 -6.92
C GLU A 91 22.81 12.85 -6.40
N ARG A 92 22.12 12.72 -5.26
CA ARG A 92 21.22 13.74 -4.72
C ARG A 92 21.89 14.82 -3.86
N GLN A 93 23.03 14.54 -3.22
CA GLN A 93 23.77 15.58 -2.48
C GLN A 93 24.16 16.77 -3.38
N SER A 94 24.15 16.57 -4.70
CA SER A 94 24.53 17.57 -5.71
C SER A 94 23.37 18.40 -6.26
N ALA A 95 22.10 18.08 -5.98
CA ALA A 95 20.96 18.79 -6.58
C ALA A 95 19.71 18.78 -5.67
N ALA A 96 19.52 19.85 -4.91
CA ALA A 96 18.32 20.04 -4.12
C ALA A 96 17.26 20.85 -4.91
N ARG A 97 16.11 20.24 -5.19
CA ARG A 97 14.84 20.92 -5.50
C ARG A 97 13.80 20.52 -4.46
N PRO A 98 12.90 21.43 -4.05
CA PRO A 98 11.95 21.16 -2.97
C PRO A 98 10.85 20.19 -3.42
N ALA A 99 10.42 19.34 -2.48
CA ALA A 99 9.36 18.35 -2.67
C ALA A 99 7.98 19.02 -2.61
N THR A 100 7.10 18.66 -3.54
CA THR A 100 5.68 19.04 -3.52
C THR A 100 4.89 18.03 -2.70
N VAL A 101 4.24 18.49 -1.64
CA VAL A 101 3.32 17.70 -0.83
C VAL A 101 1.98 17.63 -1.57
N LEU A 102 1.53 16.43 -1.92
CA LEU A 102 0.15 16.21 -2.37
C LEU A 102 -0.76 16.33 -1.14
N GLY A 103 -1.51 17.43 -1.07
CA GLY A 103 -2.51 17.65 -0.04
C GLY A 103 -3.70 16.71 -0.26
N LEU A 104 -3.77 15.63 0.51
CA LEU A 104 -5.00 14.88 0.67
C LEU A 104 -5.78 15.53 1.81
N ASP A 105 -6.97 16.04 1.51
CA ASP A 105 -7.87 16.58 2.53
C ASP A 105 -8.42 15.45 3.40
N VAL A 106 -8.14 15.51 4.70
CA VAL A 106 -8.71 14.58 5.69
C VAL A 106 -10.18 14.93 5.87
N VAL A 107 -11.06 14.13 5.26
CA VAL A 107 -12.52 14.29 5.44
C VAL A 107 -12.92 13.69 6.79
N PRO A 108 -13.58 14.46 7.69
CA PRO A 108 -14.05 13.94 8.96
C PRO A 108 -15.13 12.86 8.73
N VAL A 109 -14.84 11.64 9.19
CA VAL A 109 -15.76 10.50 9.11
C VAL A 109 -16.93 10.73 10.08
N ARG A 110 -18.16 10.81 9.54
CA ARG A 110 -19.39 10.75 10.35
C ARG A 110 -19.96 9.34 10.31
N ILE A 111 -19.98 8.66 11.46
CA ILE A 111 -20.66 7.38 11.63
C ILE A 111 -22.14 7.66 11.90
N PRO A 112 -23.08 7.24 11.02
CA PRO A 112 -24.50 7.41 11.26
C PRO A 112 -24.93 6.63 12.51
N ARG A 113 -25.83 7.21 13.33
CA ARG A 113 -26.42 6.49 14.48
C ARG A 113 -27.52 5.51 14.07
N THR A 114 -28.03 5.66 12.85
CA THR A 114 -29.08 4.82 12.27
C THR A 114 -28.71 4.51 10.84
N LEU A 115 -28.82 3.24 10.47
CA LEU A 115 -28.65 2.77 9.11
C LEU A 115 -30.01 2.70 8.41
N PRO A 116 -30.07 2.91 7.08
CA PRO A 116 -31.27 2.61 6.32
C PRO A 116 -31.64 1.12 6.48
N PRO A 117 -32.93 0.76 6.33
CA PRO A 117 -33.32 -0.64 6.30
C PRO A 117 -32.55 -1.37 5.18
N PRO A 118 -32.16 -2.64 5.38
CA PRO A 118 -31.43 -3.38 4.37
C PRO A 118 -32.25 -3.45 3.08
N ALA A 119 -31.56 -3.28 1.95
CA ALA A 119 -32.18 -3.50 0.65
C ALA A 119 -32.66 -4.96 0.55
N PRO A 120 -33.80 -5.24 -0.10
CA PRO A 120 -34.25 -6.61 -0.32
C PRO A 120 -33.20 -7.36 -1.15
N VAL A 121 -32.69 -8.47 -0.59
CA VAL A 121 -31.71 -9.33 -1.24
C VAL A 121 -32.21 -10.78 -1.23
N PRO A 122 -31.88 -11.59 -2.26
CA PRO A 122 -32.17 -13.01 -2.25
C PRO A 122 -31.50 -13.72 -1.07
N ALA A 123 -32.15 -14.78 -0.56
CA ALA A 123 -31.55 -15.62 0.46
C ALA A 123 -30.34 -16.37 -0.12
N ILE A 124 -29.23 -16.39 0.62
CA ILE A 124 -28.02 -17.12 0.24
C ILE A 124 -28.27 -18.62 0.51
N PRO A 125 -28.11 -19.51 -0.49
CA PRO A 125 -28.28 -20.95 -0.31
C PRO A 125 -27.30 -21.53 0.73
N ALA A 126 -27.68 -22.63 1.36
CA ALA A 126 -26.75 -23.41 2.17
C ALA A 126 -25.60 -23.92 1.28
N LEU A 127 -24.36 -23.83 1.79
CA LEU A 127 -23.12 -24.21 1.08
C LEU A 127 -22.80 -23.36 -0.17
N ALA A 128 -23.30 -22.13 -0.24
CA ALA A 128 -22.97 -21.19 -1.31
C ALA A 128 -21.45 -20.93 -1.39
N VAL A 129 -20.91 -20.97 -2.61
CA VAL A 129 -19.53 -20.61 -2.96
C VAL A 129 -19.45 -19.10 -3.11
N MET A 130 -18.51 -18.48 -2.40
CA MET A 130 -18.27 -17.04 -2.44
C MET A 130 -16.81 -16.75 -2.77
N GLY A 131 -16.55 -15.68 -3.51
CA GLY A 131 -15.19 -15.19 -3.73
C GLY A 131 -14.64 -14.52 -2.46
N VAL A 132 -13.39 -14.82 -2.09
CA VAL A 132 -12.67 -14.08 -1.05
C VAL A 132 -11.37 -13.51 -1.62
N GLY A 133 -11.11 -12.24 -1.34
CA GLY A 133 -9.90 -11.55 -1.75
C GLY A 133 -10.06 -10.65 -2.99
N SER A 134 -8.94 -10.08 -3.43
CA SER A 134 -8.88 -9.12 -4.52
C SER A 134 -8.64 -9.78 -5.87
N TRP A 135 -9.30 -9.27 -6.90
CA TRP A 135 -9.11 -9.70 -8.28
C TRP A 135 -8.08 -8.80 -8.99
N PRO A 136 -7.26 -9.36 -9.89
CA PRO A 136 -6.27 -8.60 -10.61
C PRO A 136 -6.94 -7.55 -11.50
N ARG A 137 -6.54 -6.30 -11.31
CA ARG A 137 -6.97 -5.19 -12.16
C ARG A 137 -6.32 -5.31 -13.55
N PRO A 138 -7.07 -5.07 -14.65
CA PRO A 138 -6.49 -5.00 -15.99
C PRO A 138 -5.42 -3.92 -16.10
N ARG A 139 -4.36 -4.16 -16.89
CA ARG A 139 -3.21 -3.22 -17.01
C ARG A 139 -3.63 -1.82 -17.47
N TRP A 140 -4.60 -1.74 -18.39
CA TRP A 140 -5.10 -0.47 -18.91
C TRP A 140 -5.80 0.40 -17.85
N MET A 141 -6.31 -0.20 -16.78
CA MET A 141 -7.01 0.56 -15.73
C MET A 141 -6.03 1.39 -14.89
N LEU A 142 -4.76 0.99 -14.80
CA LEU A 142 -3.73 1.81 -14.16
C LEU A 142 -3.51 3.12 -14.94
N GLN A 143 -3.49 3.03 -16.27
CA GLN A 143 -3.37 4.20 -17.13
C GLN A 143 -4.60 5.12 -16.99
N ALA A 144 -5.81 4.55 -16.98
CA ALA A 144 -7.04 5.31 -16.78
C ALA A 144 -7.08 6.05 -15.43
N ILE A 145 -6.55 5.45 -14.36
CA ILE A 145 -6.41 6.11 -13.05
C ILE A 145 -5.48 7.32 -13.17
N HIS A 146 -4.30 7.16 -13.80
CA HIS A 146 -3.37 8.28 -13.98
C HIS A 146 -3.99 9.40 -14.83
N ASP A 147 -4.57 9.06 -15.97
CA ASP A 147 -5.18 10.04 -16.87
C ASP A 147 -6.34 10.79 -16.19
N HIS A 148 -7.14 10.12 -15.37
CA HIS A 148 -8.19 10.78 -14.59
C HIS A 148 -7.62 11.71 -13.51
N MET A 149 -6.62 11.27 -12.75
CA MET A 149 -5.94 12.09 -11.74
C MET A 149 -5.27 13.34 -12.35
N GLU A 150 -4.79 13.25 -13.59
CA GLU A 150 -4.17 14.35 -14.33
C GLU A 150 -5.18 15.19 -15.13
N GLY A 151 -6.49 14.93 -14.98
CA GLY A 151 -7.56 15.68 -15.64
C GLY A 151 -7.65 15.44 -17.15
N ARG A 152 -6.95 14.42 -17.68
CA ARG A 152 -6.97 14.02 -19.10
C ARG A 152 -8.10 13.06 -19.45
N LEU A 153 -8.72 12.43 -18.46
CA LEU A 153 -9.87 11.55 -18.61
C LEU A 153 -11.04 12.07 -17.78
N SER A 154 -12.20 12.21 -18.42
CA SER A 154 -13.41 12.68 -17.75
C SER A 154 -13.90 11.68 -16.70
N ASP A 155 -14.64 12.14 -15.69
CA ASP A 155 -15.30 11.27 -14.71
C ASP A 155 -16.19 10.20 -15.37
N ALA A 156 -16.89 10.58 -16.45
CA ALA A 156 -17.80 9.69 -17.16
C ALA A 156 -17.01 8.56 -17.87
N ASP A 157 -15.95 8.92 -18.57
CA ASP A 157 -15.10 7.94 -19.28
C ASP A 157 -14.33 7.06 -18.31
N PHE A 158 -13.87 7.62 -17.18
CA PHE A 158 -13.25 6.87 -16.11
C PHE A 158 -14.21 5.84 -15.49
N ARG A 159 -15.46 6.22 -15.22
CA ARG A 159 -16.49 5.30 -14.72
C ARG A 159 -16.78 4.18 -15.73
N ALA A 160 -16.95 4.50 -17.00
CA ALA A 160 -17.15 3.49 -18.05
C ALA A 160 -15.97 2.49 -18.11
N THR A 161 -14.75 3.01 -17.99
CA THR A 161 -13.52 2.20 -17.95
C THR A 161 -13.47 1.31 -16.70
N ALA A 162 -13.90 1.82 -15.54
CA ALA A 162 -14.02 1.05 -14.30
C ALA A 162 -15.10 -0.05 -14.37
N ASP A 163 -16.23 0.21 -15.04
CA ASP A 163 -17.29 -0.76 -15.26
C ASP A 163 -16.80 -1.94 -16.10
N ASP A 164 -16.00 -1.67 -17.15
CA ASP A 164 -15.36 -2.72 -17.95
C ASP A 164 -14.37 -3.55 -17.13
N ALA A 165 -13.61 -2.91 -16.23
CA ALA A 165 -12.65 -3.61 -15.38
C ALA A 165 -13.39 -4.53 -14.39
N THR A 166 -14.49 -4.04 -13.84
CA THR A 166 -15.38 -4.79 -12.96
C THR A 166 -15.98 -6.00 -13.68
N ARG A 167 -16.49 -5.80 -14.90
CA ARG A 167 -17.01 -6.89 -15.74
C ARG A 167 -15.96 -7.99 -15.96
N LEU A 168 -14.71 -7.62 -16.24
CA LEU A 168 -13.63 -8.59 -16.41
C LEU A 168 -13.28 -9.36 -15.13
N ALA A 169 -13.38 -8.72 -13.95
CA ALA A 169 -13.15 -9.38 -12.66
C ALA A 169 -14.31 -10.33 -12.27
N VAL A 170 -15.54 -9.98 -12.63
CA VAL A 170 -16.76 -10.76 -12.34
C VAL A 170 -16.90 -11.96 -13.27
N GLN A 171 -16.55 -11.84 -14.56
CA GLN A 171 -16.77 -12.90 -15.55
C GLN A 171 -16.19 -14.28 -15.19
N PRO A 172 -14.94 -14.41 -14.70
CA PRO A 172 -14.40 -15.71 -14.32
C PRO A 172 -15.16 -16.36 -13.15
N GLN A 173 -15.66 -15.56 -12.21
CA GLN A 173 -16.43 -16.05 -11.06
C GLN A 173 -17.77 -16.63 -11.51
N LEU A 174 -18.47 -15.94 -12.41
CA LEU A 174 -19.70 -16.43 -13.01
C LEU A 174 -19.47 -17.73 -13.80
N ARG A 175 -18.38 -17.81 -14.58
CA ARG A 175 -18.03 -19.04 -15.32
C ARG A 175 -17.66 -20.21 -14.42
N ALA A 176 -17.10 -19.93 -13.24
CA ALA A 176 -16.77 -20.93 -12.24
C ALA A 176 -17.98 -21.40 -11.41
N GLY A 177 -19.16 -20.78 -11.60
CA GLY A 177 -20.36 -21.12 -10.84
C GLY A 177 -20.31 -20.63 -9.39
N VAL A 178 -19.62 -19.52 -9.12
CA VAL A 178 -19.65 -18.87 -7.80
C VAL A 178 -21.06 -18.34 -7.54
N ASP A 179 -21.66 -18.70 -6.40
CA ASP A 179 -23.04 -18.36 -6.05
C ASP A 179 -23.21 -16.90 -5.65
N VAL A 180 -22.18 -16.28 -5.07
CA VAL A 180 -22.19 -14.87 -4.66
C VAL A 180 -20.93 -14.15 -5.15
N VAL A 181 -21.14 -13.13 -5.99
CA VAL A 181 -20.11 -12.33 -6.69
C VAL A 181 -20.30 -10.85 -6.42
#